data_AF-A0A957SRA0-F1
#
_entry.id   AF-A0A957SRA0-F1
#
_cell.length_a   1.000
_cell.length_b   1.000
_cell.length_c   1.000
_cell.angle_alpha   90.00
_cell.angle_beta   90.00
_cell.angle_gamma   90.00
#
_symmetry.space_group_name_H-M   'P 1'
#
loop_
_entity.id
_entity.type
_entity.pdbx_description
1 polymer ?
#
loop_
_entity_poly.entity_id
_entity_poly.type
_entity_poly.pdbx_seq_one_letter_code
_entity_poly.pdbx_strand_id
1 'polypeptide(L)'
;MVSNVYVNGDANPTSRAVVKFAYNDSGTSPTPTTLATKAQVGSTWGLAYARTTNTIYAAAFLKRHVGMGPNGLGAIYAVDANGGTPTLFADLASLGADIGTIESNSARGLGASSEPSRDASTFAQIGKVGLGDIDISADESMLYVVSMNDKTLYSLNIPAGTLASSNVIPDPGCVGGAWRPFGLKYYRDSLYVGGVCDAQSSQLKSDLQAYVYRFTPGGNTFTQVLVFPLDYPRPNGPNAGCNYPWNPWLDTLSTVCTTAARMMYPQAMLSDIEFDIDGTMILGLNDRTGHQFGYDNYGPTSSNTLYHGRGLGDILRATNNNGTFVLENNATSGSLTTAGANNNQGPGGGEFYYDDDGADQSQEAAVGGLALLPGRGEVGTTFRDPVSTVEGGVAWLSNTTGRKTRTYELYPGSTAYFGKSAGVGDLELLSDPAPIEIGNRVWDDLNGNGTQDPGEPGLNGLTVTLQTPTGSSTTTTSGDGNYYFAVEPYTTYTMTVATPVGYQLTAANTTALDAANLTSNHAISDTIDSDALLVSGTPTILYTTGGPGQNNHSLDFGFVQPVDRQVDMLNVVPAVADNPALAVAKQLNGANP
;
A
#
# COMPACT_ATOMS: atom_id res chain seq x y z
N MET A 1 9.54 7.94 4.24
CA MET A 1 8.13 8.21 4.57
C MET A 1 7.80 9.63 4.20
N VAL A 2 6.52 9.89 3.95
CA VAL A 2 5.97 11.22 3.72
C VAL A 2 4.74 11.41 4.60
N SER A 3 4.47 12.66 4.99
CA SER A 3 3.23 13.03 5.69
C SER A 3 2.81 14.47 5.36
N ASN A 4 1.54 14.78 5.66
CA ASN A 4 1.02 16.14 5.64
C ASN A 4 1.18 16.82 7.00
N VAL A 5 1.56 18.10 6.99
CA VAL A 5 1.65 18.95 8.19
C VAL A 5 0.74 20.15 8.02
N TYR A 6 -0.16 20.36 8.97
CA TYR A 6 -1.08 21.48 8.95
C TYR A 6 -0.47 22.72 9.60
N VAL A 7 -0.58 23.85 8.90
CA VAL A 7 -0.17 25.18 9.41
C VAL A 7 -1.36 26.12 9.34
N ASN A 8 -1.65 26.80 10.45
CA ASN A 8 -2.77 27.72 10.61
C ASN A 8 -2.73 28.88 9.58
N GLY A 9 -3.86 29.53 9.34
CA GLY A 9 -4.02 30.73 8.52
C GLY A 9 -4.28 30.45 7.03
N ASP A 10 -3.99 31.43 6.19
CA ASP A 10 -4.05 31.36 4.72
C ASP A 10 -2.74 30.84 4.11
N ALA A 11 -2.66 30.77 2.79
CA ALA A 11 -1.49 30.35 2.01
C ALA A 11 -0.21 31.06 2.46
N ASN A 12 0.88 30.29 2.59
CA ASN A 12 2.19 30.81 3.00
C ASN A 12 3.30 30.07 2.22
N PRO A 13 4.23 30.79 1.56
CA PRO A 13 5.21 30.20 0.66
C PRO A 13 6.40 29.51 1.37
N THR A 14 6.53 29.64 2.69
CA THR A 14 7.63 29.03 3.46
C THR A 14 7.14 27.98 4.44
N SER A 15 5.85 27.97 4.77
CA SER A 15 5.24 27.01 5.67
C SER A 15 5.14 25.63 5.01
N ARG A 16 5.55 24.61 5.75
CA ARG A 16 5.50 23.20 5.31
C ARG A 16 4.05 22.75 5.12
N ALA A 17 3.81 21.91 4.12
CA ALA A 17 2.53 21.23 3.92
C ALA A 17 2.73 19.72 3.70
N VAL A 18 3.70 19.33 2.88
CA VAL A 18 4.10 17.92 2.70
C VAL A 18 5.56 17.78 3.08
N VAL A 19 5.87 16.82 3.94
CA VAL A 19 7.21 16.61 4.49
C VAL A 19 7.69 15.16 4.34
N LYS A 20 8.99 14.99 4.11
CA LYS A 20 9.69 13.70 3.97
C LYS A 20 10.65 13.48 5.12
N PHE A 21 10.69 12.26 5.62
CA PHE A 21 11.58 11.81 6.71
C PHE A 21 11.89 10.32 6.53
N ALA A 22 12.96 9.83 7.18
CA ALA A 22 13.34 8.43 7.10
C ALA A 22 12.47 7.58 8.04
N TYR A 23 12.22 6.33 7.64
CA TYR A 23 11.38 5.42 8.44
C TYR A 23 11.93 5.18 9.86
N ASN A 24 13.26 5.19 10.03
CA ASN A 24 13.91 4.94 11.31
C ASN A 24 14.26 6.23 12.09
N ASP A 25 13.82 7.41 11.63
CA ASP A 25 14.05 8.65 12.37
C ASP A 25 13.34 8.60 13.73
N SER A 26 13.92 9.25 14.73
CA SER A 26 13.36 9.29 16.08
C SER A 26 13.74 10.57 16.83
N GLY A 27 12.93 10.95 17.82
CA GLY A 27 13.12 12.21 18.56
C GLY A 27 12.83 13.43 17.67
N THR A 28 13.69 14.44 17.73
CA THR A 28 13.51 15.73 17.03
C THR A 28 14.53 15.97 15.91
N SER A 29 15.38 14.99 15.62
CA SER A 29 16.46 15.12 14.63
C SER A 29 16.59 13.84 13.81
N PRO A 30 16.82 13.92 12.49
CA PRO A 30 16.94 15.12 11.67
C PRO A 30 15.63 15.91 11.56
N THR A 31 15.68 17.17 11.12
CA THR A 31 14.46 17.93 10.77
C THR A 31 13.86 17.35 9.49
N PRO A 32 12.53 17.16 9.40
CA PRO A 32 11.93 16.62 8.19
C PRO A 32 12.11 17.59 7.01
N THR A 33 12.29 17.04 5.81
CA THR A 33 12.50 17.78 4.56
C THR A 33 11.17 18.24 4.00
N THR A 34 11.00 19.53 3.70
CA THR A 34 9.80 20.04 3.03
C THR A 34 9.81 19.66 1.55
N LEU A 35 8.77 18.95 1.09
CA LEU A 35 8.55 18.64 -0.33
C LEU A 35 7.58 19.63 -0.99
N ALA A 36 6.57 20.07 -0.26
CA ALA A 36 5.61 21.07 -0.71
C ALA A 36 5.26 22.06 0.39
N THR A 37 4.99 23.29 -0.02
CA THR A 37 4.59 24.39 0.87
C THR A 37 3.08 24.58 0.85
N LYS A 38 2.57 25.24 1.89
CA LYS A 38 1.14 25.57 2.01
C LYS A 38 0.64 26.42 0.84
N ALA A 39 1.46 27.31 0.29
CA ALA A 39 1.06 28.08 -0.90
C ALA A 39 0.89 27.21 -2.16
N GLN A 40 1.58 26.07 -2.24
CA GLN A 40 1.52 25.19 -3.40
C GLN A 40 0.34 24.20 -3.34
N VAL A 41 0.07 23.62 -2.17
CA VAL A 41 -0.94 22.54 -2.03
C VAL A 41 -2.01 22.79 -0.96
N GLY A 42 -1.82 23.78 -0.09
CA GLY A 42 -2.74 24.10 1.00
C GLY A 42 -2.87 22.97 2.03
N SER A 43 -4.12 22.65 2.37
CA SER A 43 -4.48 21.57 3.30
C SER A 43 -4.74 20.27 2.53
N THR A 44 -3.97 19.23 2.83
CA THR A 44 -4.06 17.89 2.23
C THR A 44 -4.16 16.80 3.30
N TRP A 45 -4.82 15.67 3.02
CA TRP A 45 -4.88 14.50 3.89
C TRP A 45 -4.37 13.25 3.19
N GLY A 46 -5.14 12.63 2.29
CA GLY A 46 -4.76 11.32 1.74
C GLY A 46 -3.48 11.40 0.93
N LEU A 47 -2.60 10.43 1.09
CA LEU A 47 -1.36 10.28 0.34
C LEU A 47 -1.33 8.96 -0.40
N ALA A 48 -0.77 8.96 -1.60
CA ALA A 48 -0.43 7.74 -2.32
C ALA A 48 0.89 7.93 -3.06
N TYR A 49 1.65 6.87 -3.30
CA TYR A 49 2.97 6.97 -3.91
C TYR A 49 3.15 6.06 -5.12
N ALA A 50 3.41 6.66 -6.28
CA ALA A 50 3.86 5.97 -7.48
C ALA A 50 5.39 5.89 -7.48
N ARG A 51 5.92 4.70 -7.16
CA ARG A 51 7.35 4.44 -7.00
C ARG A 51 8.11 4.43 -8.32
N THR A 52 7.45 4.14 -9.44
CA THR A 52 8.06 4.17 -10.78
C THR A 52 8.42 5.59 -11.22
N THR A 53 7.67 6.59 -10.76
CA THR A 53 7.86 8.00 -11.15
C THR A 53 8.33 8.89 -10.01
N ASN A 54 8.50 8.35 -8.81
CA ASN A 54 8.74 9.12 -7.58
C ASN A 54 7.66 10.17 -7.29
N THR A 55 6.42 9.93 -7.69
CA THR A 55 5.32 10.89 -7.52
C THR A 55 4.51 10.55 -6.28
N ILE A 56 4.38 11.51 -5.38
CA ILE A 56 3.42 11.49 -4.28
C ILE A 56 2.16 12.21 -4.75
N TYR A 57 1.02 11.54 -4.70
CA TYR A 57 -0.28 12.17 -4.84
C TYR A 57 -0.76 12.64 -3.47
N ALA A 58 -1.25 13.88 -3.37
CA ALA A 58 -1.77 14.46 -2.14
C ALA A 58 -3.15 15.06 -2.36
N ALA A 59 -4.18 14.49 -1.72
CA ALA A 59 -5.57 14.92 -1.87
C ALA A 59 -5.91 16.09 -0.95
N ALA A 60 -6.57 17.11 -1.50
CA ALA A 60 -7.03 18.28 -0.75
C ALA A 60 -8.06 17.89 0.32
N PHE A 61 -7.90 18.44 1.52
CA PHE A 61 -8.73 18.10 2.68
C PHE A 61 -9.15 19.36 3.43
N LEU A 62 -10.45 19.47 3.75
CA LEU A 62 -10.96 20.60 4.52
C LEU A 62 -10.59 20.46 6.00
N LYS A 63 -9.71 21.34 6.47
CA LYS A 63 -9.41 21.52 7.89
C LYS A 63 -9.72 22.94 8.32
N ARG A 64 -10.38 23.10 9.47
CA ARG A 64 -10.70 24.43 10.01
C ARG A 64 -9.40 25.13 10.39
N HIS A 65 -9.35 26.44 10.15
CA HIS A 65 -8.18 27.30 10.33
C HIS A 65 -7.03 27.07 9.34
N VAL A 66 -7.20 26.21 8.32
CA VAL A 66 -6.20 26.00 7.27
C VAL A 66 -6.77 26.42 5.91
N GLY A 67 -6.02 27.26 5.20
CA GLY A 67 -6.35 27.67 3.84
C GLY A 67 -6.22 26.52 2.84
N MET A 68 -7.16 26.46 1.90
CA MET A 68 -7.08 25.53 0.76
C MET A 68 -5.99 25.98 -0.22
N GLY A 69 -5.48 25.01 -0.99
CA GLY A 69 -4.52 25.27 -2.06
C GLY A 69 -5.17 25.96 -3.27
N PRO A 70 -4.37 26.32 -4.30
CA PRO A 70 -4.83 27.10 -5.45
C PRO A 70 -5.99 26.49 -6.25
N ASN A 71 -6.19 25.18 -6.14
CA ASN A 71 -7.18 24.41 -6.92
C ASN A 71 -8.39 23.97 -6.10
N GLY A 72 -8.49 24.39 -4.83
CA GLY A 72 -9.67 24.16 -4.00
C GLY A 72 -9.84 22.72 -3.51
N LEU A 73 -11.08 22.37 -3.16
CA LEU A 73 -11.41 21.13 -2.46
C LEU A 73 -11.33 19.85 -3.30
N GLY A 74 -11.44 19.95 -4.63
CA GLY A 74 -11.40 18.79 -5.53
C GLY A 74 -9.99 18.40 -5.95
N ALA A 75 -8.97 19.15 -5.52
CA ALA A 75 -7.62 19.01 -6.03
C ALA A 75 -6.90 17.77 -5.49
N ILE A 76 -6.21 17.08 -6.39
CA ILE A 76 -5.17 16.12 -6.08
C ILE A 76 -3.88 16.65 -6.70
N TYR A 77 -2.87 16.86 -5.86
CA TYR A 77 -1.57 17.39 -6.27
C TYR A 77 -0.57 16.27 -6.51
N ALA A 78 0.25 16.39 -7.55
CA ALA A 78 1.44 15.55 -7.74
C ALA A 78 2.67 16.29 -7.18
N VAL A 79 3.38 15.65 -6.26
CA VAL A 79 4.57 16.15 -5.57
C VAL A 79 5.71 15.18 -5.83
N ASP A 80 6.81 15.64 -6.41
CA ASP A 80 8.00 14.81 -6.60
C ASP A 80 8.68 14.53 -5.24
N ALA A 81 8.90 13.25 -4.93
CA ALA A 81 9.55 12.79 -3.70
C ALA A 81 11.03 13.21 -3.58
N ASN A 82 11.62 13.68 -4.67
CA ASN A 82 12.96 14.27 -4.73
C ASN A 82 12.96 15.80 -4.66
N GLY A 83 11.78 16.42 -4.59
CA GLY A 83 11.59 17.87 -4.52
C GLY A 83 11.28 18.49 -5.89
N GLY A 84 10.75 19.72 -5.86
CA GLY A 84 10.30 20.43 -7.06
C GLY A 84 9.07 21.28 -6.79
N THR A 85 8.48 21.83 -7.84
CA THR A 85 7.18 22.53 -7.74
C THR A 85 6.06 21.52 -7.95
N PRO A 86 5.15 21.33 -6.98
CA PRO A 86 3.98 20.49 -7.17
C PRO A 86 3.12 20.93 -8.36
N THR A 87 2.50 19.96 -9.03
CA THR A 87 1.55 20.20 -10.12
C THR A 87 0.17 19.69 -9.74
N LEU A 88 -0.87 20.17 -10.43
CA LEU A 88 -2.19 19.57 -10.32
C LEU A 88 -2.21 18.24 -11.10
N PHE A 89 -2.50 17.14 -10.43
CA PHE A 89 -2.75 15.85 -11.08
C PHE A 89 -4.18 15.80 -11.62
N ALA A 90 -5.16 16.09 -10.75
CA ALA A 90 -6.57 16.13 -11.11
C ALA A 90 -7.33 17.12 -10.23
N ASP A 91 -8.44 17.63 -10.75
CA ASP A 91 -9.47 18.30 -9.95
C ASP A 91 -10.79 17.56 -10.14
N LEU A 92 -11.21 16.82 -9.12
CA LEU A 92 -12.41 15.99 -9.16
C LEU A 92 -13.68 16.80 -9.42
N ALA A 93 -13.76 18.05 -8.94
CA ALA A 93 -14.91 18.91 -9.22
C ALA A 93 -15.00 19.20 -10.73
N SER A 94 -13.87 19.53 -11.35
CA SER A 94 -13.77 19.75 -12.79
C SER A 94 -14.03 18.48 -13.62
N LEU A 95 -13.86 17.30 -13.02
CA LEU A 95 -14.21 16.00 -13.61
C LEU A 95 -15.67 15.57 -13.35
N GLY A 96 -16.47 16.42 -12.69
CA GLY A 96 -17.90 16.22 -12.49
C GLY A 96 -18.30 15.55 -11.17
N ALA A 97 -17.37 15.37 -10.22
CA ALA A 97 -17.69 14.90 -8.87
C ALA A 97 -18.35 16.01 -8.04
N ASP A 98 -19.30 15.65 -7.17
CA ASP A 98 -19.86 16.60 -6.19
C ASP A 98 -19.07 16.49 -4.89
N ILE A 99 -18.01 17.30 -4.81
CA ILE A 99 -17.13 17.41 -3.65
C ILE A 99 -17.61 18.47 -2.63
N GLY A 100 -18.81 19.01 -2.80
CA GLY A 100 -19.34 20.08 -1.96
C GLY A 100 -18.72 21.45 -2.22
N THR A 101 -19.10 22.45 -1.41
CA THR A 101 -18.63 23.84 -1.58
C THR A 101 -18.19 24.44 -0.25
N ILE A 102 -17.22 25.35 -0.32
CA ILE A 102 -16.77 26.17 0.81
C ILE A 102 -16.61 27.62 0.39
N GLU A 103 -16.60 28.49 1.39
CA GLU A 103 -16.18 29.87 1.20
C GLU A 103 -14.68 29.97 0.87
N SER A 104 -14.27 31.06 0.22
CA SER A 104 -12.85 31.33 -0.04
C SER A 104 -12.07 31.51 1.27
N ASN A 105 -10.74 31.31 1.24
CA ASN A 105 -9.90 31.53 2.42
C ASN A 105 -10.10 32.93 3.04
N SER A 106 -10.29 33.95 2.21
CA SER A 106 -10.57 35.32 2.67
C SER A 106 -11.95 35.44 3.34
N ALA A 107 -13.01 34.85 2.76
CA ALA A 107 -14.35 34.89 3.33
C ALA A 107 -14.44 34.09 4.65
N ARG A 108 -13.66 33.01 4.77
CA ARG A 108 -13.43 32.24 6.01
C ARG A 108 -12.65 33.03 7.07
N GLY A 109 -12.07 34.18 6.72
CA GLY A 109 -11.32 35.05 7.63
C GLY A 109 -9.95 34.47 8.02
N LEU A 110 -9.31 33.72 7.12
CA LEU A 110 -7.99 33.14 7.36
C LEU A 110 -6.90 34.21 7.18
N GLY A 111 -6.03 34.35 8.17
CA GLY A 111 -4.97 35.37 8.22
C GLY A 111 -3.56 34.77 8.21
N ALA A 112 -2.61 35.43 8.89
CA ALA A 112 -1.28 34.88 9.07
C ALA A 112 -1.31 33.61 9.96
N SER A 113 -0.28 32.77 9.83
CA SER A 113 -0.26 31.48 10.55
C SER A 113 -0.21 31.60 12.06
N SER A 114 0.34 32.68 12.61
CA SER A 114 0.35 32.93 14.06
C SER A 114 -0.96 33.48 14.60
N GLU A 115 -1.91 33.88 13.74
CA GLU A 115 -3.11 34.60 14.14
C GLU A 115 -4.32 33.66 14.26
N PRO A 116 -5.15 33.82 15.30
CA PRO A 116 -6.36 33.05 15.46
C PRO A 116 -7.40 33.45 14.40
N SER A 117 -8.10 32.46 13.85
CA SER A 117 -9.20 32.69 12.90
C SER A 117 -10.51 32.12 13.45
N ARG A 118 -11.65 32.68 13.03
CA ARG A 118 -12.97 32.12 13.38
C ARG A 118 -13.38 31.01 12.45
N ASP A 119 -13.23 31.18 11.14
CA ASP A 119 -13.53 30.14 10.15
C ASP A 119 -14.84 29.38 10.47
N ALA A 120 -15.90 30.14 10.70
CA ALA A 120 -17.10 29.66 11.39
C ALA A 120 -17.95 28.73 10.49
N SER A 121 -18.04 29.07 9.20
CA SER A 121 -18.76 28.30 8.17
C SER A 121 -18.21 26.88 8.03
N THR A 122 -16.90 26.72 8.17
CA THR A 122 -16.21 25.43 8.04
C THR A 122 -16.53 24.42 9.15
N PHE A 123 -16.96 24.88 10.34
CA PHE A 123 -17.09 24.00 11.53
C PHE A 123 -17.98 22.76 11.29
N ALA A 124 -19.14 22.96 10.67
CA ALA A 124 -20.07 21.88 10.35
C ALA A 124 -19.62 21.04 9.14
N GLN A 125 -18.77 21.58 8.28
CA GLN A 125 -18.39 20.99 6.99
C GLN A 125 -17.26 19.97 7.10
N ILE A 126 -16.47 20.01 8.18
CA ILE A 126 -15.40 19.03 8.43
C ILE A 126 -15.95 17.60 8.36
N GLY A 127 -15.31 16.74 7.57
CA GLY A 127 -15.71 15.36 7.36
C GLY A 127 -16.97 15.16 6.49
N LYS A 128 -17.45 16.22 5.82
CA LYS A 128 -18.66 16.19 4.98
C LYS A 128 -18.46 16.67 3.55
N VAL A 129 -17.38 17.41 3.29
CA VAL A 129 -17.05 17.96 1.96
C VAL A 129 -15.58 17.72 1.63
N GLY A 130 -15.25 17.77 0.35
CA GLY A 130 -13.92 17.49 -0.17
C GLY A 130 -13.60 16.01 -0.24
N LEU A 131 -12.30 15.73 -0.30
CA LEU A 131 -11.75 14.39 -0.46
C LEU A 131 -11.36 13.80 0.90
N GLY A 132 -11.60 12.50 1.06
CA GLY A 132 -11.06 11.72 2.16
C GLY A 132 -9.70 11.16 1.78
N ASP A 133 -9.55 9.85 1.94
CA ASP A 133 -8.31 9.17 1.70
C ASP A 133 -8.14 8.73 0.23
N ILE A 134 -6.89 8.46 -0.17
CA ILE A 134 -6.51 8.01 -1.51
C ILE A 134 -5.56 6.82 -1.45
N ASP A 135 -5.57 5.97 -2.47
CA ASP A 135 -4.58 4.90 -2.61
C ASP A 135 -4.37 4.58 -4.10
N ILE A 136 -3.30 3.86 -4.43
CA ILE A 136 -2.86 3.53 -5.77
C ILE A 136 -2.88 2.01 -5.99
N SER A 137 -3.23 1.57 -7.19
CA SER A 137 -3.11 0.15 -7.56
C SER A 137 -1.65 -0.31 -7.56
N ALA A 138 -1.42 -1.60 -7.32
CA ALA A 138 -0.08 -2.18 -7.24
C ALA A 138 0.74 -2.03 -8.55
N ASP A 139 0.07 -1.96 -9.70
CA ASP A 139 0.66 -1.74 -11.02
C ASP A 139 0.85 -0.26 -11.37
N GLU A 140 0.44 0.65 -10.47
CA GLU A 140 0.52 2.11 -10.60
C GLU A 140 -0.26 2.68 -11.79
N SER A 141 -1.27 1.96 -12.28
CA SER A 141 -2.13 2.40 -13.39
C SER A 141 -3.35 3.22 -12.93
N MET A 142 -3.75 3.09 -11.66
CA MET A 142 -4.97 3.70 -11.13
C MET A 142 -4.72 4.38 -9.78
N LEU A 143 -5.21 5.61 -9.64
CA LEU A 143 -5.40 6.28 -8.36
C LEU A 143 -6.86 6.17 -7.94
N TYR A 144 -7.13 5.86 -6.69
CA TYR A 144 -8.46 5.78 -6.10
C TYR A 144 -8.62 6.86 -5.03
N VAL A 145 -9.82 7.42 -4.92
CA VAL A 145 -10.12 8.49 -3.96
C VAL A 145 -11.56 8.39 -3.46
N VAL A 146 -11.73 8.57 -2.15
CA VAL A 146 -13.05 8.71 -1.54
C VAL A 146 -13.49 10.16 -1.56
N SER A 147 -14.66 10.44 -2.14
CA SER A 147 -15.35 11.72 -1.98
C SER A 147 -16.28 11.68 -0.76
N MET A 148 -16.13 12.62 0.16
CA MET A 148 -16.89 12.65 1.41
C MET A 148 -18.31 13.21 1.25
N ASN A 149 -18.57 14.00 0.20
CA ASN A 149 -19.84 14.70 0.01
C ASN A 149 -20.87 13.82 -0.70
N ASP A 150 -20.54 13.31 -1.89
CA ASP A 150 -21.39 12.41 -2.65
C ASP A 150 -21.18 10.91 -2.34
N LYS A 151 -20.27 10.60 -1.40
CA LYS A 151 -20.02 9.25 -0.89
C LYS A 151 -19.60 8.27 -1.99
N THR A 152 -18.78 8.74 -2.93
CA THR A 152 -18.37 7.97 -4.11
C THR A 152 -16.89 7.64 -4.09
N LEU A 153 -16.56 6.39 -4.45
CA LEU A 153 -15.20 5.96 -4.77
C LEU A 153 -14.92 6.26 -6.25
N TYR A 154 -14.04 7.21 -6.49
CA TYR A 154 -13.58 7.56 -7.83
C TYR A 154 -12.29 6.84 -8.17
N SER A 155 -12.10 6.52 -9.45
CA SER A 155 -10.85 5.96 -9.97
C SER A 155 -10.34 6.82 -11.11
N LEU A 156 -9.07 7.19 -11.07
CA LEU A 156 -8.39 8.05 -12.03
C LEU A 156 -7.25 7.28 -12.71
N ASN A 157 -7.07 7.46 -14.01
CA ASN A 157 -5.94 6.87 -14.72
C ASN A 157 -4.64 7.57 -14.35
N ILE A 158 -3.60 6.81 -14.01
CA ILE A 158 -2.24 7.30 -13.88
C ILE A 158 -1.49 7.05 -15.20
N PRO A 159 -0.68 8.00 -15.70
CA PRO A 159 -0.41 9.33 -15.14
C PRO A 159 -1.38 10.43 -15.61
N ALA A 160 -2.43 10.08 -16.36
CA ALA A 160 -3.24 11.05 -17.10
C ALA A 160 -4.14 11.95 -16.23
N GLY A 161 -4.47 11.55 -15.00
CA GLY A 161 -5.40 12.28 -14.12
C GLY A 161 -6.84 12.31 -14.62
N THR A 162 -7.19 11.45 -15.59
CA THR A 162 -8.53 11.40 -16.19
C THR A 162 -9.42 10.42 -15.44
N LEU A 163 -10.71 10.75 -15.34
CA LEU A 163 -11.70 9.89 -14.70
C LEU A 163 -11.88 8.57 -15.46
N ALA A 164 -11.67 7.44 -14.78
CA ALA A 164 -11.86 6.10 -15.31
C ALA A 164 -13.21 5.50 -14.87
N SER A 165 -13.56 5.64 -13.59
CA SER A 165 -14.84 5.14 -13.07
C SER A 165 -15.28 5.88 -11.80
N SER A 166 -16.57 5.81 -11.49
CA SER A 166 -17.15 6.29 -10.24
C SER A 166 -18.14 5.25 -9.70
N ASN A 167 -17.98 4.90 -8.42
CA ASN A 167 -18.78 3.86 -7.77
C ASN A 167 -19.29 4.37 -6.42
N VAL A 168 -20.61 4.55 -6.30
CA VAL A 168 -21.22 5.02 -5.05
C VAL A 168 -21.01 3.97 -3.95
N ILE A 169 -20.45 4.40 -2.82
CA ILE A 169 -20.20 3.53 -1.67
C ILE A 169 -21.54 3.31 -0.95
N PRO A 170 -21.98 2.06 -0.72
CA PRO A 170 -23.27 1.79 -0.11
C PRO A 170 -23.40 2.38 1.29
N ASP A 171 -24.53 3.03 1.57
CA ASP A 171 -24.90 3.39 2.93
C ASP A 171 -25.29 2.10 3.69
N PRO A 172 -24.65 1.78 4.82
CA PRO A 172 -24.96 0.58 5.60
C PRO A 172 -26.35 0.62 6.28
N GLY A 173 -27.10 1.71 6.15
CA GLY A 173 -28.38 1.93 6.82
C GLY A 173 -28.21 2.64 8.15
N CYS A 174 -27.39 3.70 8.17
CA CYS A 174 -27.09 4.43 9.41
C CYS A 174 -28.35 4.90 10.14
N VAL A 175 -28.49 4.49 11.40
CA VAL A 175 -29.57 4.92 12.29
C VAL A 175 -29.20 6.24 12.94
N GLY A 176 -30.14 7.18 13.01
CA GLY A 176 -29.93 8.41 13.78
C GLY A 176 -28.83 9.32 13.24
N GLY A 177 -28.35 9.12 12.02
CA GLY A 177 -27.20 9.83 11.47
C GLY A 177 -27.01 9.56 9.99
N ALA A 178 -25.85 9.90 9.47
CA ALA A 178 -25.47 9.67 8.09
C ALA A 178 -24.20 8.83 7.97
N TRP A 179 -24.10 8.12 6.84
CA TRP A 179 -22.88 7.44 6.42
C TRP A 179 -21.77 8.43 6.04
N ARG A 180 -20.56 8.22 6.59
CA ARG A 180 -19.34 9.03 6.42
C ARG A 180 -18.17 8.14 5.97
N PRO A 181 -18.07 7.79 4.68
CA PRO A 181 -16.89 7.10 4.14
C PRO A 181 -15.67 8.03 4.14
N PHE A 182 -14.49 7.49 4.41
CA PHE A 182 -13.24 8.24 4.43
C PHE A 182 -12.03 7.40 4.06
N GLY A 183 -11.60 6.46 4.92
CA GLY A 183 -10.34 5.74 4.78
C GLY A 183 -10.31 4.79 3.59
N LEU A 184 -9.14 4.58 3.01
CA LEU A 184 -8.99 3.81 1.78
C LEU A 184 -7.68 3.01 1.78
N LYS A 185 -7.76 1.72 1.45
CA LYS A 185 -6.56 0.92 1.18
C LYS A 185 -6.71 0.02 -0.03
N TYR A 186 -5.75 0.07 -0.95
CA TYR A 186 -5.57 -0.95 -1.97
C TYR A 186 -4.73 -2.10 -1.40
N TYR A 187 -5.30 -3.30 -1.41
CA TYR A 187 -4.64 -4.51 -0.91
C TYR A 187 -5.12 -5.74 -1.66
N ARG A 188 -4.18 -6.47 -2.27
CA ARG A 188 -4.41 -7.72 -3.02
C ARG A 188 -5.57 -7.61 -4.01
N ASP A 189 -5.42 -6.70 -4.99
CA ASP A 189 -6.38 -6.48 -6.09
C ASP A 189 -7.77 -6.04 -5.64
N SER A 190 -7.90 -5.51 -4.42
CA SER A 190 -9.14 -4.99 -3.88
C SER A 190 -8.90 -3.69 -3.11
N LEU A 191 -9.92 -2.85 -3.06
CA LEU A 191 -9.96 -1.65 -2.24
C LEU A 191 -10.76 -1.93 -0.98
N TYR A 192 -10.31 -1.39 0.14
CA TYR A 192 -11.00 -1.43 1.43
C TYR A 192 -11.37 0.00 1.78
N VAL A 193 -12.67 0.28 1.82
CA VAL A 193 -13.21 1.61 2.12
C VAL A 193 -13.78 1.60 3.54
N GLY A 194 -13.20 2.43 4.40
CA GLY A 194 -13.61 2.61 5.79
C GLY A 194 -14.55 3.81 5.96
N GLY A 195 -15.42 3.77 6.96
CA GLY A 195 -16.24 4.91 7.36
C GLY A 195 -17.06 4.67 8.61
N VAL A 196 -17.84 5.67 9.01
CA VAL A 196 -18.68 5.62 10.22
C VAL A 196 -20.13 6.04 9.97
N CYS A 197 -21.04 5.54 10.79
CA CYS A 197 -22.34 6.15 11.03
C CYS A 197 -22.20 7.20 12.14
N ASP A 198 -22.56 8.45 11.85
CA ASP A 198 -22.19 9.59 12.69
C ASP A 198 -23.11 9.87 13.89
N ALA A 199 -24.26 9.19 13.98
CA ALA A 199 -25.31 9.38 14.99
C ALA A 199 -25.76 10.85 15.19
N GLN A 200 -25.50 11.75 14.23
CA GLN A 200 -25.66 13.19 14.41
C GLN A 200 -27.09 13.63 14.72
N SER A 201 -28.10 12.94 14.17
CA SER A 201 -29.50 13.31 14.35
C SER A 201 -30.10 12.76 15.65
N SER A 202 -29.74 11.54 16.05
CA SER A 202 -30.25 10.92 17.28
C SER A 202 -29.51 11.38 18.53
N GLN A 203 -28.23 11.73 18.39
CA GLN A 203 -27.32 12.00 19.51
C GLN A 203 -27.22 10.81 20.49
N LEU A 204 -27.48 9.59 20.02
CA LEU A 204 -27.33 8.37 20.80
C LEU A 204 -26.01 7.68 20.47
N LYS A 205 -25.20 7.40 21.50
CA LYS A 205 -23.91 6.68 21.33
C LYS A 205 -24.09 5.26 20.81
N SER A 206 -25.20 4.62 21.12
CA SER A 206 -25.55 3.28 20.62
C SER A 206 -25.71 3.22 19.11
N ASP A 207 -25.87 4.37 18.45
CA ASP A 207 -26.05 4.45 17.00
C ASP A 207 -24.69 4.66 16.27
N LEU A 208 -23.60 4.85 17.01
CA LEU A 208 -22.26 4.97 16.45
C LEU A 208 -21.71 3.60 16.05
N GLN A 209 -21.35 3.47 14.77
CA GLN A 209 -20.79 2.25 14.22
C GLN A 209 -19.73 2.59 13.17
N ALA A 210 -18.71 1.74 13.06
CA ALA A 210 -17.72 1.77 11.99
C ALA A 210 -17.91 0.58 11.05
N TYR A 211 -17.61 0.79 9.77
CA TYR A 211 -17.79 -0.18 8.70
C TYR A 211 -16.57 -0.20 7.78
N VAL A 212 -16.26 -1.38 7.24
CA VAL A 212 -15.32 -1.53 6.13
C VAL A 212 -15.97 -2.33 5.01
N TYR A 213 -15.93 -1.78 3.80
CA TYR A 213 -16.34 -2.45 2.57
C TYR A 213 -15.12 -2.86 1.76
N ARG A 214 -15.09 -4.09 1.26
CA ARG A 214 -14.19 -4.51 0.19
C ARG A 214 -14.85 -4.23 -1.16
N PHE A 215 -14.11 -3.60 -2.07
CA PHE A 215 -14.48 -3.37 -3.46
C PHE A 215 -13.46 -4.04 -4.37
N THR A 216 -13.91 -4.82 -5.34
CA THR A 216 -13.03 -5.44 -6.34
C THR A 216 -13.17 -4.70 -7.67
N PRO A 217 -12.10 -4.01 -8.14
CA PRO A 217 -12.11 -3.34 -9.44
C PRO A 217 -12.52 -4.28 -10.59
N GLY A 218 -13.28 -3.77 -11.57
CA GLY A 218 -13.82 -4.55 -12.68
C GLY A 218 -15.12 -5.32 -12.37
N GLY A 219 -15.29 -5.78 -11.12
CA GLY A 219 -16.54 -6.37 -10.63
C GLY A 219 -17.57 -5.33 -10.11
N ASN A 220 -17.14 -4.10 -9.86
CA ASN A 220 -17.95 -2.96 -9.39
C ASN A 220 -18.89 -3.30 -8.22
N THR A 221 -18.44 -4.17 -7.31
CA THR A 221 -19.26 -4.70 -6.21
C THR A 221 -18.61 -4.39 -4.88
N PHE A 222 -19.38 -3.80 -3.96
CA PHE A 222 -19.00 -3.61 -2.56
C PHE A 222 -19.52 -4.76 -1.71
N THR A 223 -18.66 -5.32 -0.86
CA THR A 223 -19.00 -6.34 0.14
C THR A 223 -18.61 -5.83 1.51
N GLN A 224 -19.54 -5.79 2.47
CA GLN A 224 -19.20 -5.45 3.85
C GLN A 224 -18.34 -6.57 4.44
N VAL A 225 -17.15 -6.24 4.95
CA VAL A 225 -16.20 -7.22 5.51
C VAL A 225 -15.94 -7.03 7.01
N LEU A 226 -16.29 -5.85 7.55
CA LEU A 226 -16.19 -5.55 8.97
C LEU A 226 -17.28 -4.54 9.38
N VAL A 227 -17.84 -4.76 10.57
CA VAL A 227 -18.69 -3.79 11.29
C VAL A 227 -18.43 -3.92 12.78
N PHE A 228 -18.37 -2.81 13.50
CA PHE A 228 -18.24 -2.81 14.95
C PHE A 228 -18.84 -1.55 15.59
N PRO A 229 -19.33 -1.65 16.84
CA PRO A 229 -19.81 -0.48 17.56
C PRO A 229 -18.65 0.36 18.09
N LEU A 230 -18.87 1.67 18.19
CA LEU A 230 -17.91 2.63 18.75
C LEU A 230 -18.28 3.01 20.20
N ASP A 231 -18.93 2.09 20.93
CA ASP A 231 -19.39 2.28 22.32
C ASP A 231 -18.47 1.63 23.36
N TYR A 232 -17.31 1.13 22.93
CA TYR A 232 -16.34 0.50 23.80
C TYR A 232 -15.73 1.49 24.81
N PRO A 233 -15.26 0.99 25.98
CA PRO A 233 -14.62 1.82 26.98
C PRO A 233 -13.40 2.56 26.43
N ARG A 234 -13.24 3.82 26.81
CA ARG A 234 -12.08 4.67 26.48
C ARG A 234 -11.58 5.34 27.76
N PRO A 235 -10.32 5.79 27.82
CA PRO A 235 -9.72 6.27 29.05
C PRO A 235 -10.40 7.50 29.60
N ASN A 236 -10.28 7.66 30.92
CA ASN A 236 -10.61 8.91 31.57
C ASN A 236 -9.49 9.91 31.30
N GLY A 237 -9.87 11.17 31.06
CA GLY A 237 -8.89 12.20 30.80
C GLY A 237 -7.99 12.53 31.97
N PRO A 238 -6.79 13.10 31.71
CA PRO A 238 -5.93 13.64 32.76
C PRO A 238 -6.60 14.76 33.58
N ASN A 239 -7.69 15.34 33.07
CA ASN A 239 -8.48 16.34 33.77
C ASN A 239 -9.66 15.68 34.51
N ALA A 240 -9.73 15.88 35.83
CA ALA A 240 -10.81 15.38 36.68
C ALA A 240 -12.19 15.76 36.12
N GLY A 241 -13.03 14.76 35.84
CA GLY A 241 -14.41 14.92 35.40
C GLY A 241 -14.67 14.84 33.90
N CYS A 242 -13.65 14.58 33.07
CA CYS A 242 -13.82 14.42 31.62
C CYS A 242 -13.56 12.97 31.18
N ASN A 243 -14.60 12.33 30.64
CA ASN A 243 -14.52 11.03 29.99
C ASN A 243 -14.37 11.22 28.47
N TYR A 244 -13.66 10.33 27.77
CA TYR A 244 -13.37 10.40 26.33
C TYR A 244 -14.03 9.30 25.48
N PRO A 245 -15.32 8.96 25.69
CA PRO A 245 -15.99 8.05 24.78
C PRO A 245 -16.09 8.70 23.40
N TRP A 246 -16.27 7.88 22.37
CA TRP A 246 -16.76 8.39 21.10
C TRP A 246 -18.15 9.02 21.28
N ASN A 247 -18.38 10.11 20.56
CA ASN A 247 -19.61 10.87 20.63
C ASN A 247 -20.22 11.09 19.24
N PRO A 248 -21.57 11.18 19.18
CA PRO A 248 -22.29 11.60 18.00
C PRO A 248 -21.77 12.92 17.44
N TRP A 249 -21.77 13.03 16.12
CA TRP A 249 -21.22 14.21 15.46
C TRP A 249 -22.03 15.48 15.77
N LEU A 250 -21.33 16.60 15.92
CA LEU A 250 -21.92 17.91 16.15
C LEU A 250 -21.54 18.91 15.06
N ASP A 251 -22.51 19.73 14.68
CA ASP A 251 -22.33 20.85 13.73
C ASP A 251 -22.38 22.22 14.42
N THR A 252 -22.66 22.24 15.72
CA THR A 252 -22.62 23.45 16.53
C THR A 252 -21.69 23.24 17.70
N LEU A 253 -21.11 24.34 18.18
CA LEU A 253 -20.34 24.29 19.40
C LEU A 253 -21.28 23.99 20.58
N SER A 254 -21.29 22.74 21.04
CA SER A 254 -21.87 22.37 22.33
C SER A 254 -20.74 22.23 23.35
N THR A 255 -20.96 22.70 24.58
CA THR A 255 -19.91 22.75 25.60
C THR A 255 -19.62 21.34 26.11
N VAL A 256 -18.51 20.74 25.70
CA VAL A 256 -18.09 19.44 26.23
C VAL A 256 -16.64 19.53 26.69
N CYS A 257 -16.46 19.31 28.00
CA CYS A 257 -15.21 19.44 28.76
C CYS A 257 -14.35 20.68 28.41
N THR A 258 -14.82 21.89 28.77
CA THR A 258 -14.08 23.14 28.52
C THR A 258 -13.18 23.60 29.67
N THR A 259 -12.72 22.69 30.52
CA THR A 259 -11.80 23.05 31.62
C THR A 259 -10.58 23.78 31.05
N ALA A 260 -10.41 25.05 31.42
CA ALA A 260 -9.36 25.94 30.92
C ALA A 260 -9.31 26.10 29.38
N ALA A 261 -10.47 26.25 28.72
CA ALA A 261 -10.59 26.48 27.27
C ALA A 261 -10.01 25.36 26.38
N ARG A 262 -9.87 24.14 26.90
CA ARG A 262 -9.56 22.95 26.10
C ARG A 262 -10.82 22.43 25.43
N MET A 263 -10.71 21.93 24.20
CA MET A 263 -11.83 21.34 23.46
C MET A 263 -11.58 19.86 23.23
N MET A 264 -12.43 19.03 23.84
CA MET A 264 -12.36 17.57 23.77
C MET A 264 -13.77 17.02 23.59
N TYR A 265 -14.05 16.51 22.40
CA TYR A 265 -15.33 15.87 22.11
C TYR A 265 -15.16 14.78 21.05
N PRO A 266 -14.51 13.65 21.38
CA PRO A 266 -14.09 12.69 20.37
C PRO A 266 -15.24 12.27 19.44
N GLN A 267 -15.06 12.47 18.15
CA GLN A 267 -16.03 12.19 17.09
C GLN A 267 -15.33 11.33 16.03
N ALA A 268 -15.59 10.02 16.06
CA ALA A 268 -14.81 9.07 15.28
C ALA A 268 -14.88 9.35 13.77
N MET A 269 -13.75 9.13 13.11
CA MET A 269 -13.60 9.02 11.66
C MET A 269 -12.68 7.81 11.41
N LEU A 270 -13.12 6.81 10.66
CA LEU A 270 -12.22 5.74 10.19
C LEU A 270 -11.43 6.29 9.01
N SER A 271 -10.26 6.83 9.31
CA SER A 271 -9.52 7.71 8.41
C SER A 271 -8.51 6.99 7.53
N ASP A 272 -8.08 5.79 7.92
CA ASP A 272 -7.06 5.03 7.22
C ASP A 272 -7.14 3.54 7.60
N ILE A 273 -6.61 2.68 6.74
CA ILE A 273 -6.58 1.23 6.88
C ILE A 273 -5.21 0.73 6.40
N GLU A 274 -4.56 -0.15 7.16
CA GLU A 274 -3.37 -0.86 6.70
C GLU A 274 -3.49 -2.38 6.87
N PHE A 275 -2.66 -3.14 6.17
CA PHE A 275 -2.62 -4.60 6.30
C PHE A 275 -1.25 -5.10 6.72
N ASP A 276 -1.22 -5.90 7.77
CA ASP A 276 -0.02 -6.63 8.18
C ASP A 276 0.23 -7.85 7.28
N ILE A 277 1.42 -8.44 7.40
CA ILE A 277 1.87 -9.55 6.54
C ILE A 277 1.02 -10.82 6.67
N ASP A 278 0.36 -11.00 7.82
CA ASP A 278 -0.57 -12.10 8.09
C ASP A 278 -1.99 -11.83 7.54
N GLY A 279 -2.20 -10.68 6.90
CA GLY A 279 -3.48 -10.23 6.37
C GLY A 279 -4.40 -9.61 7.41
N THR A 280 -3.93 -9.39 8.64
CA THR A 280 -4.66 -8.66 9.66
C THR A 280 -4.79 -7.19 9.27
N MET A 281 -6.00 -6.66 9.38
CA MET A 281 -6.32 -5.26 9.12
C MET A 281 -5.98 -4.42 10.35
N ILE A 282 -5.39 -3.25 10.14
CA ILE A 282 -5.12 -2.22 11.14
C ILE A 282 -5.95 -1.00 10.75
N LEU A 283 -6.63 -0.38 11.72
CA LEU A 283 -7.64 0.64 11.52
C LEU A 283 -7.19 1.92 12.22
N GLY A 284 -7.05 3.01 11.46
CA GLY A 284 -6.73 4.33 11.98
C GLY A 284 -8.00 5.11 12.26
N LEU A 285 -8.30 5.38 13.53
CA LEU A 285 -9.44 6.21 13.92
C LEU A 285 -8.93 7.61 14.27
N ASN A 286 -9.41 8.61 13.52
CA ASN A 286 -9.19 10.01 13.82
C ASN A 286 -10.36 10.60 14.63
N ASP A 287 -10.10 11.69 15.34
CA ASP A 287 -11.10 12.53 15.99
C ASP A 287 -11.41 13.80 15.17
N ARG A 288 -12.62 13.88 14.62
CA ARG A 288 -13.14 15.05 13.89
C ARG A 288 -12.99 16.36 14.67
N THR A 289 -13.04 16.33 16.00
CA THR A 289 -12.83 17.53 16.84
C THR A 289 -11.44 18.11 16.66
N GLY A 290 -10.43 17.27 16.43
CA GLY A 290 -9.07 17.68 16.07
C GLY A 290 -9.00 18.44 14.74
N HIS A 291 -9.98 18.26 13.86
CA HIS A 291 -10.12 19.00 12.60
C HIS A 291 -11.05 20.22 12.71
N GLN A 292 -11.96 20.22 13.69
CA GLN A 292 -12.83 21.36 14.01
C GLN A 292 -12.15 22.43 14.87
N PHE A 293 -11.09 22.10 15.61
CA PHE A 293 -10.37 23.06 16.47
C PHE A 293 -8.86 23.09 16.18
N GLY A 294 -8.25 24.25 16.46
CA GLY A 294 -6.80 24.45 16.42
C GLY A 294 -6.20 24.60 17.81
N TYR A 295 -4.90 24.93 17.83
CA TYR A 295 -4.23 25.42 19.03
C TYR A 295 -4.32 26.95 19.06
N ASP A 296 -4.69 27.52 20.21
CA ASP A 296 -4.87 28.97 20.40
C ASP A 296 -5.72 29.63 19.31
N ASN A 297 -6.88 29.04 18.99
CA ASN A 297 -7.76 29.52 17.93
C ASN A 297 -9.19 29.79 18.43
N TYR A 298 -9.93 30.64 17.72
CA TYR A 298 -11.31 30.94 18.12
C TYR A 298 -12.25 29.77 17.84
N GLY A 299 -13.35 29.70 18.60
CA GLY A 299 -14.49 28.84 18.28
C GLY A 299 -15.34 29.41 17.13
N PRO A 300 -16.35 28.67 16.64
CA PRO A 300 -17.19 29.09 15.51
C PRO A 300 -18.23 30.16 15.88
N THR A 301 -18.30 30.57 17.15
CA THR A 301 -19.22 31.61 17.63
C THR A 301 -18.58 32.99 17.54
N SER A 302 -19.26 34.04 18.02
CA SER A 302 -18.70 35.41 18.11
C SER A 302 -17.77 35.63 19.32
N SER A 303 -17.52 34.61 20.15
CA SER A 303 -16.63 34.73 21.32
C SER A 303 -15.15 34.84 20.93
N ASN A 304 -14.38 35.70 21.60
CA ASN A 304 -12.92 35.78 21.45
C ASN A 304 -12.16 34.79 22.37
N THR A 305 -12.84 33.81 22.95
CA THR A 305 -12.17 32.73 23.69
C THR A 305 -11.23 31.97 22.73
N LEU A 306 -9.95 31.92 23.08
CA LEU A 306 -8.99 31.03 22.44
C LEU A 306 -9.15 29.64 23.03
N TYR A 307 -9.27 28.66 22.15
CA TYR A 307 -9.44 27.27 22.48
C TYR A 307 -8.22 26.46 22.09
N HIS A 308 -7.94 25.42 22.87
CA HIS A 308 -6.91 24.43 22.59
C HIS A 308 -7.60 23.10 22.25
N GLY A 309 -7.68 22.79 20.96
CA GLY A 309 -8.14 21.51 20.48
C GLY A 309 -7.21 20.38 20.92
N ARG A 310 -7.81 19.24 21.27
CA ARG A 310 -7.10 18.00 21.52
C ARG A 310 -7.76 16.89 20.73
N GLY A 311 -7.06 16.37 19.73
CA GLY A 311 -7.50 15.20 18.99
C GLY A 311 -7.27 13.94 19.81
N LEU A 312 -8.29 13.10 19.91
CA LEU A 312 -8.29 11.84 20.65
C LEU A 312 -8.73 10.72 19.70
N GLY A 313 -7.83 10.35 18.78
CA GLY A 313 -8.00 9.21 17.87
C GLY A 313 -7.81 7.88 18.59
N ASP A 314 -7.71 6.78 17.83
CA ASP A 314 -7.50 5.42 18.34
C ASP A 314 -6.88 4.58 17.20
N ILE A 315 -6.28 3.44 17.52
CA ILE A 315 -5.75 2.47 16.56
C ILE A 315 -6.17 1.07 16.96
N LEU A 316 -6.91 0.39 16.08
CA LEU A 316 -7.46 -0.94 16.34
C LEU A 316 -6.95 -1.96 15.33
N ARG A 317 -7.04 -3.24 15.68
CA ARG A 317 -6.67 -4.35 14.82
C ARG A 317 -7.84 -5.31 14.60
N ALA A 318 -7.98 -5.87 13.40
CA ALA A 318 -9.01 -6.83 13.06
C ALA A 318 -8.44 -8.00 12.25
N THR A 319 -8.47 -9.21 12.80
CA THR A 319 -7.86 -10.41 12.21
C THR A 319 -8.70 -10.91 11.05
N ASN A 320 -8.03 -11.29 9.96
CA ASN A 320 -8.68 -11.92 8.81
C ASN A 320 -9.20 -13.32 9.18
N ASN A 321 -10.46 -13.55 8.88
CA ASN A 321 -11.17 -14.82 8.99
C ASN A 321 -11.83 -15.13 7.64
N ASN A 322 -11.05 -15.71 6.72
CA ASN A 322 -11.49 -16.14 5.38
C ASN A 322 -12.18 -15.03 4.56
N GLY A 323 -11.63 -13.81 4.58
CA GLY A 323 -12.14 -12.67 3.82
C GLY A 323 -13.21 -11.83 4.53
N THR A 324 -13.57 -12.20 5.75
CA THR A 324 -14.24 -11.32 6.74
C THR A 324 -13.25 -11.00 7.85
N PHE A 325 -13.51 -9.96 8.66
CA PHE A 325 -12.59 -9.56 9.72
C PHE A 325 -13.25 -9.62 11.09
N VAL A 326 -12.47 -10.03 12.09
CA VAL A 326 -12.87 -10.07 13.50
C VAL A 326 -12.06 -9.02 14.24
N LEU A 327 -12.74 -7.99 14.75
CA LEU A 327 -12.11 -6.94 15.56
C LEU A 327 -11.43 -7.56 16.78
N GLU A 328 -10.33 -6.97 17.21
CA GLU A 328 -9.74 -7.26 18.50
C GLU A 328 -10.78 -7.20 19.62
N ASN A 329 -10.56 -7.98 20.66
CA ASN A 329 -11.44 -7.99 21.82
C ASN A 329 -10.63 -8.30 23.07
N ASN A 330 -10.63 -7.38 24.03
CA ASN A 330 -9.82 -7.43 25.24
C ASN A 330 -8.33 -7.60 24.93
N ALA A 331 -7.79 -6.71 24.09
CA ALA A 331 -6.41 -6.70 23.62
C ALA A 331 -5.95 -7.99 22.93
N THR A 332 -6.90 -8.79 22.45
CA THR A 332 -6.64 -10.04 21.73
C THR A 332 -7.02 -9.90 20.27
N SER A 333 -6.07 -10.11 19.37
CA SER A 333 -6.25 -10.12 17.92
C SER A 333 -5.65 -11.41 17.37
N GLY A 334 -6.53 -12.31 16.90
CA GLY A 334 -6.14 -13.63 16.44
C GLY A 334 -5.55 -14.48 17.57
N SER A 335 -4.29 -14.89 17.42
CA SER A 335 -3.56 -15.65 18.44
C SER A 335 -2.76 -14.81 19.42
N LEU A 336 -2.73 -13.49 19.22
CA LEU A 336 -1.93 -12.56 20.00
C LEU A 336 -2.80 -11.87 21.05
N THR A 337 -2.34 -11.86 22.30
CA THR A 337 -2.89 -11.06 23.39
C THR A 337 -1.79 -10.18 23.95
N THR A 338 -2.01 -8.87 24.01
CA THR A 338 -1.00 -7.91 24.49
C THR A 338 -1.16 -7.61 25.98
N ALA A 339 -0.28 -6.78 26.53
CA ALA A 339 -0.37 -6.32 27.91
C ALA A 339 -1.53 -5.33 28.15
N GLY A 340 -2.24 -4.90 27.11
CA GLY A 340 -3.43 -4.05 27.23
C GLY A 340 -4.69 -4.77 27.70
N ALA A 341 -4.65 -6.09 27.91
CA ALA A 341 -5.80 -6.85 28.36
C ALA A 341 -6.28 -6.36 29.74
N ASN A 342 -7.60 -6.16 29.87
CA ASN A 342 -8.28 -5.71 31.08
C ASN A 342 -7.85 -4.32 31.58
N ASN A 343 -7.38 -3.45 30.68
CA ASN A 343 -7.08 -2.05 31.00
C ASN A 343 -8.33 -1.15 31.00
N ASN A 344 -9.51 -1.71 30.71
CA ASN A 344 -10.80 -1.01 30.60
C ASN A 344 -10.79 0.07 29.50
N GLN A 345 -10.08 -0.20 28.41
CA GLN A 345 -10.01 0.61 27.20
C GLN A 345 -10.13 -0.30 25.97
N GLY A 346 -10.63 0.20 24.85
CA GLY A 346 -10.76 -0.58 23.63
C GLY A 346 -11.90 -1.62 23.65
N PRO A 347 -12.16 -2.25 22.49
CA PRO A 347 -13.17 -3.29 22.33
C PRO A 347 -13.01 -4.44 23.35
N GLY A 348 -14.10 -4.84 24.01
CA GLY A 348 -14.06 -5.91 25.02
C GLY A 348 -13.35 -5.55 26.33
N GLY A 349 -12.99 -4.28 26.54
CA GLY A 349 -12.37 -3.79 27.78
C GLY A 349 -10.86 -3.99 27.88
N GLY A 350 -10.20 -4.24 26.74
CA GLY A 350 -8.75 -4.23 26.59
C GLY A 350 -8.37 -3.79 25.18
N GLU A 351 -7.27 -3.05 25.07
CA GLU A 351 -6.80 -2.44 23.83
C GLU A 351 -5.52 -3.13 23.36
N PHE A 352 -5.44 -3.51 22.08
CA PHE A 352 -4.26 -4.21 21.59
C PHE A 352 -3.04 -3.28 21.62
N TYR A 353 -3.17 -2.08 21.04
CA TYR A 353 -2.13 -1.05 20.97
C TYR A 353 -2.13 -0.12 22.18
N TYR A 354 -2.01 -0.70 23.38
CA TYR A 354 -2.24 -0.01 24.66
C TYR A 354 -1.21 1.06 25.07
N ASP A 355 -0.06 1.16 24.40
CA ASP A 355 1.00 2.13 24.73
C ASP A 355 0.94 3.31 23.76
N ASP A 356 -0.26 3.79 23.49
CA ASP A 356 -0.50 4.92 22.59
C ASP A 356 -0.52 6.27 23.34
N ASP A 357 0.06 6.32 24.55
CA ASP A 357 0.20 7.54 25.32
C ASP A 357 1.17 8.53 24.66
N GLY A 358 0.79 9.81 24.63
CA GLY A 358 1.68 10.91 24.26
C GLY A 358 2.74 11.20 25.34
N ALA A 359 3.71 12.06 25.04
CA ALA A 359 4.77 12.44 25.98
C ALA A 359 4.25 13.10 27.27
N ASP A 360 3.03 13.66 27.23
CA ASP A 360 2.33 14.19 28.41
C ASP A 360 1.57 13.12 29.22
N GLN A 361 1.79 11.84 28.92
CA GLN A 361 1.12 10.66 29.50
C GLN A 361 -0.39 10.63 29.28
N SER A 362 -0.87 11.38 28.30
CA SER A 362 -2.26 11.27 27.91
C SER A 362 -2.44 10.20 26.85
N GLN A 363 -3.41 9.34 27.12
CA GLN A 363 -3.80 8.21 26.30
C GLN A 363 -4.48 8.69 25.01
N GLU A 364 -4.68 7.80 24.04
CA GLU A 364 -5.43 8.09 22.80
C GLU A 364 -4.72 9.16 21.96
N ALA A 365 -3.41 8.98 21.75
CA ALA A 365 -2.57 9.94 21.04
C ALA A 365 -2.45 9.71 19.54
N ALA A 366 -2.94 8.57 19.05
CA ALA A 366 -3.08 8.33 17.62
C ALA A 366 -4.00 9.40 16.97
N VAL A 367 -3.67 9.77 15.73
CA VAL A 367 -4.37 10.78 14.93
C VAL A 367 -4.84 10.17 13.60
N GLY A 368 -4.84 8.85 13.49
CA GLY A 368 -5.61 8.10 12.48
C GLY A 368 -4.97 7.94 11.10
N GLY A 369 -3.83 8.56 10.79
CA GLY A 369 -3.01 8.17 9.64
C GLY A 369 -2.11 6.99 10.01
N LEU A 370 -1.85 6.08 9.08
CA LEU A 370 -1.14 4.82 9.25
C LEU A 370 -0.13 4.61 8.13
N ALA A 371 0.93 3.87 8.41
CA ALA A 371 1.78 3.31 7.37
C ALA A 371 2.47 2.05 7.90
N LEU A 372 2.44 0.97 7.12
CA LEU A 372 3.05 -0.30 7.50
C LEU A 372 4.12 -0.71 6.49
N LEU A 373 5.37 -0.84 6.96
CA LEU A 373 6.47 -1.37 6.15
C LEU A 373 6.54 -2.89 6.35
N PRO A 374 6.20 -3.70 5.32
CA PRO A 374 6.10 -5.15 5.47
C PRO A 374 7.38 -5.77 6.04
N GLY A 375 7.21 -6.70 6.99
CA GLY A 375 8.32 -7.41 7.63
C GLY A 375 9.02 -6.66 8.78
N ARG A 376 8.63 -5.42 9.09
CA ARG A 376 9.17 -4.71 10.29
C ARG A 376 8.50 -5.11 11.60
N GLY A 377 7.29 -5.67 11.56
CA GLY A 377 6.55 -6.08 12.76
C GLY A 377 6.01 -4.90 13.58
N GLU A 378 5.88 -3.73 12.97
CA GLU A 378 5.34 -2.52 13.58
C GLU A 378 4.53 -1.71 12.55
N VAL A 379 3.57 -0.94 13.05
CA VAL A 379 2.80 0.04 12.27
C VAL A 379 3.17 1.45 12.73
N GLY A 380 3.42 2.34 11.78
CA GLY A 380 3.54 3.77 12.06
C GLY A 380 2.16 4.40 12.10
N THR A 381 1.90 5.30 13.03
CA THR A 381 0.68 6.11 13.08
C THR A 381 1.01 7.57 13.36
N THR A 382 0.24 8.48 12.77
CA THR A 382 0.36 9.90 13.14
C THR A 382 -0.07 10.10 14.58
N PHE A 383 0.65 10.99 15.26
CA PHE A 383 0.69 10.97 16.71
C PHE A 383 0.82 12.37 17.29
N ARG A 384 0.04 12.61 18.34
CA ARG A 384 0.12 13.82 19.15
C ARG A 384 1.25 13.69 20.16
N ASP A 385 1.95 14.79 20.43
CA ASP A 385 2.96 14.89 21.48
C ASP A 385 3.99 13.73 21.42
N PRO A 386 4.64 13.50 20.26
CA PRO A 386 5.52 12.34 20.09
C PRO A 386 6.77 12.39 20.98
N VAL A 387 7.28 13.58 21.31
CA VAL A 387 8.54 13.75 22.06
C VAL A 387 8.35 14.65 23.29
N SER A 388 7.66 15.77 23.12
CA SER A 388 7.34 16.72 24.18
C SER A 388 5.87 17.18 24.03
N THR A 389 5.47 18.24 24.73
CA THR A 389 4.09 18.69 24.79
C THR A 389 3.77 19.76 23.75
N VAL A 390 2.58 19.68 23.16
CA VAL A 390 2.07 20.61 22.13
C VAL A 390 2.79 20.42 20.79
N GLU A 391 2.95 19.18 20.36
CA GLU A 391 3.69 18.80 19.16
C GLU A 391 2.89 17.79 18.34
N GLY A 392 3.31 17.55 17.09
CA GLY A 392 2.76 16.48 16.28
C GLY A 392 3.82 15.79 15.46
N GLY A 393 3.63 14.49 15.25
CA GLY A 393 4.53 13.68 14.45
C GLY A 393 4.02 12.26 14.30
N VAL A 394 4.88 11.29 14.55
CA VAL A 394 4.62 9.87 14.29
C VAL A 394 5.09 9.02 15.47
N ALA A 395 4.35 7.96 15.76
CA ALA A 395 4.76 6.88 16.65
C ALA A 395 4.72 5.55 15.88
N TRP A 396 5.55 4.59 16.29
CA TRP A 396 5.47 3.22 15.80
C TRP A 396 5.09 2.29 16.93
N LEU A 397 4.18 1.37 16.64
CA LEU A 397 3.59 0.44 17.58
C LEU A 397 3.83 -0.99 17.09
N SER A 398 4.29 -1.87 17.97
CA SER A 398 4.55 -3.27 17.64
C SER A 398 3.27 -4.03 17.33
N ASN A 399 3.22 -4.72 16.19
CA ASN A 399 2.09 -5.57 15.80
C ASN A 399 2.02 -6.89 16.59
N THR A 400 3.04 -7.19 17.39
CA THR A 400 3.07 -8.38 18.25
C THR A 400 2.75 -8.05 19.69
N THR A 401 3.29 -6.95 20.20
CA THR A 401 3.19 -6.61 21.63
C THR A 401 2.26 -5.44 21.92
N GLY A 402 1.80 -4.70 20.91
CA GLY A 402 1.01 -3.48 21.08
C GLY A 402 1.79 -2.28 21.61
N ARG A 403 3.07 -2.47 21.94
CA ARG A 403 3.90 -1.46 22.61
C ARG A 403 4.47 -0.45 21.62
N LYS A 404 4.57 0.81 22.03
CA LYS A 404 5.24 1.88 21.30
C LYS A 404 6.76 1.63 21.28
N THR A 405 7.33 1.59 20.08
CA THR A 405 8.73 1.25 19.84
C THR A 405 9.58 2.50 19.64
N ARG A 406 9.05 3.51 18.96
CA ARG A 406 9.71 4.80 18.72
C ARG A 406 8.70 5.91 18.41
N THR A 407 9.17 7.15 18.50
CA THR A 407 8.44 8.36 18.12
C THR A 407 9.35 9.34 17.41
N TYR A 408 8.77 10.21 16.58
CA TYR A 408 9.48 11.24 15.82
C TYR A 408 8.61 12.50 15.67
N GLU A 409 9.19 13.68 15.87
CA GLU A 409 8.53 14.98 15.74
C GLU A 409 8.55 15.47 14.28
N LEU A 410 7.38 15.87 13.76
CA LEU A 410 7.27 16.51 12.44
C LEU A 410 7.13 18.04 12.53
N TYR A 411 6.50 18.52 13.60
CA TYR A 411 6.48 19.94 13.91
C TYR A 411 6.54 20.20 15.43
N PRO A 412 7.21 21.28 15.85
CA PRO A 412 7.33 21.67 17.24
C PRO A 412 6.14 22.52 17.72
N GLY A 413 6.04 22.75 19.03
CA GLY A 413 5.05 23.65 19.60
C GLY A 413 5.14 25.10 19.12
N SER A 414 4.08 25.57 18.47
CA SER A 414 3.91 26.95 18.00
C SER A 414 2.44 27.24 17.71
N THR A 415 2.02 28.51 17.83
CA THR A 415 0.68 28.97 17.40
C THR A 415 0.48 28.88 15.89
N ALA A 416 1.57 28.72 15.12
CA ALA A 416 1.50 28.42 13.70
C ALA A 416 1.00 27.00 13.41
N TYR A 417 1.19 26.06 14.34
CA TYR A 417 0.79 24.68 14.19
C TYR A 417 -0.44 24.38 15.06
N PHE A 418 -0.89 23.13 15.02
CA PHE A 418 -2.14 22.70 15.63
C PHE A 418 -1.97 22.09 17.02
N GLY A 419 -0.75 22.10 17.57
CA GLY A 419 -0.44 21.60 18.90
C GLY A 419 -1.01 20.21 19.15
N LYS A 420 -1.85 20.06 20.17
CA LYS A 420 -2.47 18.78 20.54
C LYS A 420 -3.67 18.36 19.68
N SER A 421 -4.06 19.19 18.72
CA SER A 421 -5.15 18.91 17.78
C SER A 421 -4.66 17.98 16.65
N ALA A 422 -5.50 17.70 15.65
CA ALA A 422 -5.10 16.85 14.52
C ALA A 422 -4.19 17.61 13.54
N GLY A 423 -2.91 17.80 13.89
CA GLY A 423 -1.96 18.65 13.14
C GLY A 423 -1.11 17.94 12.09
N VAL A 424 -1.16 16.61 12.05
CA VAL A 424 -0.51 15.78 11.02
C VAL A 424 -1.61 15.01 10.29
N GLY A 425 -1.48 14.88 8.97
CA GLY A 425 -2.41 14.12 8.14
C GLY A 425 -1.98 12.66 7.98
N ASP A 426 -2.22 12.10 6.81
CA ASP A 426 -1.87 10.72 6.47
C ASP A 426 -0.35 10.42 6.43
N LEU A 427 0.04 9.14 6.37
CA LEU A 427 1.40 8.64 6.18
C LEU A 427 1.50 7.76 4.94
N GLU A 428 2.56 7.93 4.17
CA GLU A 428 2.83 7.02 3.04
C GLU A 428 4.32 6.59 3.01
N LEU A 429 4.55 5.36 2.57
CA LEU A 429 5.87 4.79 2.40
C LEU A 429 6.44 5.12 1.02
N LEU A 430 7.55 5.85 1.04
CA LEU A 430 8.35 6.09 -0.16
C LEU A 430 9.30 4.90 -0.39
N SER A 431 8.75 3.78 -0.86
CA SER A 431 9.50 2.55 -1.10
C SER A 431 9.88 2.45 -2.57
N ASP A 432 11.11 2.07 -2.87
CA ASP A 432 11.54 1.82 -4.25
C ASP A 432 10.73 0.68 -4.90
N PRO A 433 10.65 0.63 -6.25
CA PRO A 433 10.12 -0.53 -6.96
C PRO A 433 10.75 -1.82 -6.44
N ALA A 434 9.92 -2.86 -6.23
CA ALA A 434 10.46 -4.17 -5.91
C ALA A 434 11.35 -4.63 -7.08
N PRO A 435 12.60 -5.05 -6.81
CA PRO A 435 13.47 -5.53 -7.87
C PRO A 435 12.86 -6.77 -8.52
N ILE A 436 13.15 -6.97 -9.80
CA ILE A 436 12.80 -8.20 -10.51
C ILE A 436 14.06 -9.05 -10.66
N GLU A 437 13.95 -10.34 -10.37
CA GLU A 437 14.96 -11.34 -10.67
C GLU A 437 14.50 -12.24 -11.82
N ILE A 438 15.34 -12.41 -12.84
CA ILE A 438 15.09 -13.33 -13.96
C ILE A 438 16.27 -14.29 -14.16
N GLY A 439 15.97 -15.47 -14.69
CA GLY A 439 16.96 -16.51 -15.00
C GLY A 439 16.38 -17.88 -14.68
N ASN A 440 17.25 -18.85 -14.40
CA ASN A 440 16.98 -20.11 -13.72
C ASN A 440 18.19 -21.03 -13.92
N ARG A 441 18.26 -21.80 -15.01
CA ARG A 441 19.20 -22.92 -15.17
C ARG A 441 19.70 -23.12 -16.59
N VAL A 442 20.96 -23.56 -16.69
CA VAL A 442 21.55 -24.11 -17.92
C VAL A 442 21.92 -25.56 -17.65
N TRP A 443 21.44 -26.52 -18.44
CA TRP A 443 21.61 -27.94 -18.13
C TRP A 443 22.01 -28.80 -19.33
N ASP A 444 22.56 -29.98 -19.00
CA ASP A 444 22.89 -31.05 -19.93
C ASP A 444 21.67 -31.95 -20.11
N ASP A 445 20.94 -31.73 -21.20
CA ASP A 445 19.81 -32.54 -21.64
C ASP A 445 20.34 -33.86 -22.21
N LEU A 446 20.49 -34.85 -21.32
CA LEU A 446 21.15 -36.12 -21.61
C LEU A 446 20.38 -36.94 -22.64
N ASN A 447 19.07 -36.72 -22.75
CA ASN A 447 18.21 -37.50 -23.61
C ASN A 447 17.69 -36.73 -24.84
N GLY A 448 17.92 -35.41 -24.89
CA GLY A 448 17.63 -34.53 -26.02
C GLY A 448 16.14 -34.21 -26.18
N ASN A 449 15.33 -34.28 -25.12
CA ASN A 449 13.89 -34.05 -25.18
C ASN A 449 13.46 -32.60 -24.88
N GLY A 450 14.41 -31.74 -24.50
CA GLY A 450 14.16 -30.33 -24.18
C GLY A 450 13.41 -30.09 -22.87
N THR A 451 13.36 -31.08 -21.97
CA THR A 451 12.72 -31.04 -20.66
C THR A 451 13.74 -31.39 -19.58
N GLN A 452 13.74 -30.67 -18.46
CA GLN A 452 14.63 -30.94 -17.33
C GLN A 452 14.21 -32.22 -16.60
N ASP A 453 14.89 -33.34 -16.87
CA ASP A 453 14.58 -34.63 -16.26
C ASP A 453 15.39 -34.91 -14.98
N PRO A 454 14.85 -35.70 -14.03
CA PRO A 454 15.60 -36.12 -12.85
C PRO A 454 16.92 -36.81 -13.22
N GLY A 455 18.03 -36.25 -12.74
CA GLY A 455 19.38 -36.78 -12.95
C GLY A 455 20.18 -36.10 -14.07
N GLU A 456 19.56 -35.16 -14.79
CA GLU A 456 20.27 -34.31 -15.75
C GLU A 456 21.06 -33.20 -15.01
N PRO A 457 22.39 -33.13 -15.20
CA PRO A 457 23.23 -32.19 -14.46
C PRO A 457 23.17 -30.78 -15.05
N GLY A 458 23.32 -29.77 -14.20
CA GLY A 458 23.54 -28.41 -14.64
C GLY A 458 24.94 -28.17 -15.23
N LEU A 459 25.03 -27.23 -16.16
CA LEU A 459 26.27 -26.81 -16.80
C LEU A 459 26.81 -25.54 -16.15
N ASN A 460 27.79 -25.70 -15.26
CA ASN A 460 28.45 -24.62 -14.53
C ASN A 460 29.59 -23.96 -15.33
N GLY A 461 29.93 -22.72 -14.98
CA GLY A 461 31.05 -21.97 -15.56
C GLY A 461 30.76 -21.34 -16.91
N LEU A 462 29.50 -21.37 -17.37
CA LEU A 462 29.06 -20.75 -18.60
C LEU A 462 28.70 -19.29 -18.35
N THR A 463 29.21 -18.39 -19.18
CA THR A 463 28.82 -16.98 -19.13
C THR A 463 27.46 -16.79 -19.79
N VAL A 464 26.49 -16.33 -19.01
CA VAL A 464 25.21 -15.84 -19.52
C VAL A 464 25.33 -14.33 -19.69
N THR A 465 24.95 -13.82 -20.86
CA THR A 465 24.98 -12.39 -21.19
C THR A 465 23.56 -11.88 -21.35
N LEU A 466 23.21 -10.85 -20.59
CA LEU A 466 21.98 -10.11 -20.70
C LEU A 466 22.23 -8.79 -21.45
N GLN A 467 21.42 -8.47 -22.44
CA GLN A 467 21.53 -7.26 -23.25
C GLN A 467 20.22 -6.48 -23.22
N THR A 468 20.35 -5.15 -23.11
CA THR A 468 19.31 -4.16 -23.37
C THR A 468 19.74 -3.24 -24.51
N PRO A 469 18.85 -2.40 -25.04
CA PRO A 469 19.25 -1.35 -25.98
C PRO A 469 20.31 -0.37 -25.44
N THR A 470 20.47 -0.29 -24.11
CA THR A 470 21.32 0.71 -23.43
C THR A 470 22.56 0.12 -22.77
N GLY A 471 22.72 -1.20 -22.72
CA GLY A 471 23.88 -1.83 -22.07
C GLY A 471 23.85 -3.35 -22.07
N SER A 472 24.86 -3.95 -21.45
CA SER A 472 24.96 -5.40 -21.27
C SER A 472 25.54 -5.74 -19.91
N SER A 473 25.05 -6.84 -19.33
CA SER A 473 25.47 -7.41 -18.06
C SER A 473 25.77 -8.89 -18.26
N THR A 474 26.66 -9.46 -17.45
CA THR A 474 26.99 -10.89 -17.51
C THR A 474 26.94 -11.52 -16.14
N THR A 475 26.56 -12.79 -16.08
CA THR A 475 26.71 -13.65 -14.90
C THR A 475 27.30 -15.00 -15.33
N THR A 476 27.67 -15.84 -14.37
CA THR A 476 28.23 -17.17 -14.65
C THR A 476 27.40 -18.24 -13.96
N THR A 477 27.04 -19.28 -14.71
CA THR A 477 26.28 -20.41 -14.17
C THR A 477 27.04 -21.11 -13.05
N SER A 478 26.36 -21.46 -11.97
CA SER A 478 26.99 -22.10 -10.80
C SER A 478 26.03 -23.01 -10.03
N GLY A 479 26.58 -23.81 -9.12
CA GLY A 479 25.80 -24.79 -8.35
C GLY A 479 25.36 -25.95 -9.25
N ASP A 480 24.14 -25.87 -9.77
CA ASP A 480 23.56 -26.84 -10.70
C ASP A 480 23.13 -26.15 -12.00
N GLY A 481 24.03 -25.33 -12.56
CA GLY A 481 23.79 -24.58 -13.79
C GLY A 481 23.03 -23.28 -13.60
N ASN A 482 22.85 -22.84 -12.35
CA ASN A 482 21.94 -21.73 -12.04
C ASN A 482 22.54 -20.37 -12.37
N TYR A 483 21.70 -19.45 -12.82
CA TYR A 483 22.06 -18.06 -13.10
C TYR A 483 20.88 -17.12 -12.87
N TYR A 484 21.16 -15.88 -12.47
CA TYR A 484 20.15 -14.87 -12.21
C TYR A 484 20.64 -13.45 -12.56
N PHE A 485 19.70 -12.59 -12.92
CA PHE A 485 19.91 -11.16 -13.13
C PHE A 485 18.85 -10.34 -12.40
N ALA A 486 19.28 -9.29 -11.70
CA ALA A 486 18.39 -8.21 -11.29
C ALA A 486 18.10 -7.30 -12.49
N VAL A 487 16.83 -7.04 -12.76
CA VAL A 487 16.36 -6.33 -13.96
C VAL A 487 15.26 -5.31 -13.66
N GLU A 488 15.05 -4.42 -14.61
CA GLU A 488 14.04 -3.36 -14.56
C GLU A 488 12.67 -3.91 -15.02
N PRO A 489 11.56 -3.38 -14.48
CA PRO A 489 10.22 -3.70 -14.94
C PRO A 489 9.95 -3.23 -16.38
N TYR A 490 8.99 -3.87 -17.05
CA TYR A 490 8.49 -3.51 -18.38
C TYR A 490 9.57 -3.33 -19.44
N THR A 491 10.67 -4.08 -19.34
CA THR A 491 11.86 -3.95 -20.17
C THR A 491 12.11 -5.24 -20.94
N THR A 492 12.38 -5.11 -22.23
CA THR A 492 12.75 -6.25 -23.08
C THR A 492 14.25 -6.51 -23.01
N TYR A 493 14.60 -7.74 -22.67
CA TYR A 493 15.96 -8.23 -22.56
C TYR A 493 16.24 -9.34 -23.57
N THR A 494 17.44 -9.32 -24.13
CA THR A 494 17.99 -10.42 -24.92
C THR A 494 19.03 -11.13 -24.07
N MET A 495 18.81 -12.41 -23.78
CA MET A 495 19.70 -13.23 -22.99
C MET A 495 20.39 -14.26 -23.87
N THR A 496 21.70 -14.43 -23.73
CA THR A 496 22.49 -15.33 -24.59
C THR A 496 23.48 -16.13 -23.78
N VAL A 497 23.72 -17.35 -24.23
CA VAL A 497 24.77 -18.25 -23.69
C VAL A 497 25.55 -18.80 -24.87
N ALA A 498 26.88 -18.76 -24.79
CA ALA A 498 27.71 -19.39 -25.81
C ALA A 498 27.53 -20.92 -25.75
N THR A 499 27.31 -21.56 -26.90
CA THR A 499 27.19 -23.02 -26.96
C THR A 499 28.46 -23.68 -26.38
N PRO A 500 28.34 -24.52 -25.34
CA PRO A 500 29.49 -25.20 -24.76
C PRO A 500 30.19 -26.10 -25.78
N VAL A 501 31.52 -26.25 -25.64
CA VAL A 501 32.30 -27.10 -26.55
C VAL A 501 31.80 -28.54 -26.45
N GLY A 502 31.46 -29.14 -27.60
CA GLY A 502 30.94 -30.51 -27.66
C GLY A 502 29.43 -30.62 -27.48
N TYR A 503 28.72 -29.49 -27.35
CA TYR A 503 27.27 -29.46 -27.23
C TYR A 503 26.59 -28.83 -28.44
N GLN A 504 25.30 -29.08 -28.57
CA GLN A 504 24.36 -28.36 -29.41
C GLN A 504 23.18 -27.90 -28.55
N LEU A 505 22.50 -26.83 -28.98
CA LEU A 505 21.26 -26.43 -28.31
C LEU A 505 20.24 -27.56 -28.46
N THR A 506 19.58 -27.94 -27.37
CA THR A 506 18.53 -28.96 -27.44
C THR A 506 17.33 -28.45 -28.25
N ALA A 507 16.47 -29.37 -28.68
CA ALA A 507 15.23 -28.97 -29.33
C ALA A 507 14.36 -28.23 -28.30
N ALA A 508 14.03 -26.96 -28.57
CA ALA A 508 12.90 -26.33 -27.89
C ALA A 508 11.67 -27.23 -28.09
N ASN A 509 10.80 -27.35 -27.09
CA ASN A 509 9.63 -28.22 -27.17
C ASN A 509 8.59 -27.62 -28.15
N THR A 510 8.81 -27.83 -29.45
CA THR A 510 8.31 -27.01 -30.58
C THR A 510 6.87 -27.27 -31.03
N THR A 511 5.96 -27.70 -30.15
CA THR A 511 4.52 -27.61 -30.49
C THR A 511 3.99 -26.19 -30.31
N ALA A 512 4.48 -25.27 -31.16
CA ALA A 512 3.84 -24.06 -31.71
C ALA A 512 4.92 -23.00 -32.05
N LEU A 513 5.19 -22.79 -33.34
CA LEU A 513 5.97 -21.63 -33.81
C LEU A 513 5.21 -20.94 -34.95
N ASP A 514 4.61 -19.80 -34.60
CA ASP A 514 4.41 -18.67 -35.51
C ASP A 514 5.47 -17.62 -35.13
N ALA A 515 6.32 -17.25 -36.10
CA ALA A 515 7.36 -16.24 -35.97
C ALA A 515 6.83 -14.83 -35.64
N ALA A 516 5.52 -14.61 -35.59
CA ALA A 516 4.87 -13.36 -35.22
C ALA A 516 4.61 -13.18 -33.71
N ASN A 517 4.82 -14.20 -32.86
CA ASN A 517 4.58 -14.10 -31.41
C ASN A 517 5.81 -14.50 -30.59
N LEU A 518 6.74 -13.57 -30.45
CA LEU A 518 7.89 -13.63 -29.52
C LEU A 518 7.51 -13.28 -28.07
N THR A 519 6.23 -13.43 -27.69
CA THR A 519 5.67 -12.97 -26.41
C THR A 519 4.98 -14.08 -25.60
N SER A 520 4.91 -15.31 -26.10
CA SER A 520 4.26 -16.43 -25.40
C SER A 520 5.27 -17.50 -24.97
N ASN A 521 5.56 -17.52 -23.66
CA ASN A 521 6.08 -18.70 -22.96
C ASN A 521 5.06 -19.85 -23.10
N HIS A 522 5.49 -21.04 -23.55
CA HIS A 522 4.63 -22.11 -24.06
C HIS A 522 4.25 -23.19 -23.02
N ALA A 523 3.32 -24.08 -23.41
CA ALA A 523 2.23 -24.58 -22.55
C ALA A 523 2.27 -26.06 -22.13
N ILE A 524 3.43 -26.68 -21.81
CA ILE A 524 3.44 -28.04 -21.20
C ILE A 524 4.11 -28.09 -19.82
N SER A 525 5.06 -27.20 -19.52
CA SER A 525 5.40 -26.77 -18.16
C SER A 525 6.54 -25.77 -18.30
N ASP A 526 6.18 -24.49 -18.43
CA ASP A 526 7.07 -23.33 -18.59
C ASP A 526 8.22 -23.21 -17.55
N THR A 527 8.23 -24.08 -16.55
CA THR A 527 9.21 -24.09 -15.45
C THR A 527 10.34 -25.09 -15.63
N ILE A 528 10.27 -25.97 -16.65
CA ILE A 528 11.23 -27.07 -16.83
C ILE A 528 11.57 -27.35 -18.30
N ASP A 529 11.23 -26.50 -19.25
CA ASP A 529 11.63 -26.64 -20.66
C ASP A 529 12.84 -25.77 -21.00
N SER A 530 13.21 -25.75 -22.29
CA SER A 530 14.29 -24.89 -22.83
C SER A 530 13.67 -23.78 -23.67
N ASP A 531 13.85 -22.52 -23.26
CA ASP A 531 13.29 -21.35 -23.96
C ASP A 531 14.15 -20.86 -25.12
N ALA A 532 15.43 -21.22 -25.10
CA ALA A 532 16.40 -20.66 -26.02
C ALA A 532 16.18 -21.09 -27.48
N LEU A 533 16.33 -20.14 -28.39
CA LEU A 533 16.36 -20.35 -29.84
C LEU A 533 17.71 -19.91 -30.41
N LEU A 534 18.13 -20.53 -31.51
CA LEU A 534 19.34 -20.09 -32.23
C LEU A 534 19.04 -18.82 -33.04
N VAL A 535 19.56 -17.67 -32.58
CA VAL A 535 19.57 -16.42 -33.33
C VAL A 535 20.99 -16.18 -33.84
N SER A 536 21.17 -16.20 -35.16
CA SER A 536 22.51 -16.08 -35.79
C SER A 536 23.55 -17.05 -35.21
N GLY A 537 23.13 -18.27 -34.87
CA GLY A 537 24.00 -19.31 -34.32
C GLY A 537 24.28 -19.21 -32.82
N THR A 538 23.68 -18.24 -32.12
CA THR A 538 23.81 -18.08 -30.67
C THR A 538 22.50 -18.44 -29.97
N PRO A 539 22.50 -19.36 -28.99
CA PRO A 539 21.37 -19.60 -28.09
C PRO A 539 20.89 -18.29 -27.45
N THR A 540 19.62 -17.96 -27.67
CA THR A 540 19.05 -16.66 -27.33
C THR A 540 17.64 -16.81 -26.76
N ILE A 541 17.36 -16.13 -25.65
CA ILE A 541 16.02 -15.94 -25.09
C ILE A 541 15.68 -14.45 -25.22
N LEU A 542 14.49 -14.13 -25.71
CA LEU A 542 13.94 -12.77 -25.71
C LEU A 542 12.81 -12.73 -24.69
N TYR A 543 12.93 -11.87 -23.67
CA TYR A 543 11.95 -11.80 -22.59
C TYR A 543 11.62 -10.35 -22.25
N THR A 544 10.34 -10.04 -22.09
CA THR A 544 9.86 -8.75 -21.57
C THR A 544 9.44 -8.94 -20.13
N THR A 545 10.10 -8.25 -19.21
CA THR A 545 9.73 -8.28 -17.80
C THR A 545 8.35 -7.68 -17.58
N GLY A 546 7.64 -8.22 -16.59
CA GLY A 546 6.39 -7.64 -16.11
C GLY A 546 6.60 -6.45 -15.18
N GLY A 547 5.62 -6.20 -14.31
CA GLY A 547 5.69 -5.14 -13.30
C GLY A 547 6.68 -5.44 -12.16
N PRO A 548 6.98 -4.46 -11.29
CA PRO A 548 7.92 -4.63 -10.17
C PRO A 548 7.63 -5.88 -9.32
N GLY A 549 8.68 -6.60 -8.91
CA GLY A 549 8.59 -7.83 -8.11
C GLY A 549 8.08 -9.07 -8.85
N GLN A 550 7.73 -8.98 -10.13
CA GLN A 550 7.33 -10.14 -10.95
C GLN A 550 8.56 -10.91 -11.43
N ASN A 551 9.19 -11.64 -10.51
CA ASN A 551 10.33 -12.51 -10.81
C ASN A 551 9.90 -13.61 -11.80
N ASN A 552 10.83 -13.97 -12.70
CA ASN A 552 10.62 -15.10 -13.60
C ASN A 552 11.83 -16.04 -13.55
N HIS A 553 11.65 -17.19 -12.88
CA HIS A 553 12.64 -18.25 -12.74
C HIS A 553 12.31 -19.44 -13.64
N SER A 554 11.96 -19.15 -14.88
CA SER A 554 11.52 -20.12 -15.88
C SER A 554 12.28 -19.94 -17.19
N LEU A 555 13.35 -19.13 -17.18
CA LEU A 555 14.16 -18.83 -18.35
C LEU A 555 15.39 -19.74 -18.32
N ASP A 556 15.42 -20.71 -19.22
CA ASP A 556 16.29 -21.88 -19.15
C ASP A 556 16.95 -22.22 -20.51
N PHE A 557 18.19 -22.72 -20.45
CA PHE A 557 18.95 -23.15 -21.64
C PHE A 557 19.31 -24.65 -21.56
N GLY A 558 18.71 -25.46 -22.42
CA GLY A 558 19.04 -26.88 -22.53
C GLY A 558 20.07 -27.16 -23.61
N PHE A 559 21.11 -27.93 -23.30
CA PHE A 559 22.12 -28.34 -24.27
C PHE A 559 22.27 -29.86 -24.31
N VAL A 560 22.38 -30.43 -25.50
CA VAL A 560 22.55 -31.87 -25.71
C VAL A 560 23.89 -32.13 -26.38
N GLN A 561 24.59 -33.18 -25.94
CA GLN A 561 25.76 -33.68 -26.67
C GLN A 561 25.30 -34.46 -27.91
N PRO A 562 25.78 -34.12 -29.12
CA PRO A 562 25.44 -34.91 -30.30
C PRO A 562 25.96 -36.33 -30.12
N VAL A 563 25.07 -37.32 -30.27
CA VAL A 563 25.45 -38.72 -30.20
C VAL A 563 26.45 -38.99 -31.33
N ASP A 564 27.69 -39.34 -30.97
CA ASP A 564 28.72 -39.73 -31.93
C ASP A 564 28.30 -41.07 -32.55
N ARG A 565 27.46 -41.02 -33.59
CA ARG A 565 27.22 -42.17 -34.47
C ARG A 565 28.45 -42.34 -35.35
N GLN A 566 29.58 -42.71 -34.77
CA GLN A 566 30.50 -43.60 -35.48
C GLN A 566 29.77 -44.93 -35.67
N VAL A 567 29.02 -45.02 -36.77
CA VAL A 567 28.71 -46.32 -37.35
C VAL A 567 30.05 -46.88 -37.78
N ASP A 568 30.64 -47.75 -36.97
CA ASP A 568 31.82 -48.51 -37.36
C ASP A 568 31.39 -49.44 -38.50
N MET A 569 31.59 -48.99 -39.75
CA MET A 569 31.35 -49.80 -40.95
C MET A 569 32.47 -50.83 -41.18
N LEU A 570 33.43 -51.01 -40.25
CA LEU A 570 34.36 -52.12 -40.28
C LEU A 570 33.89 -53.27 -39.41
N ASN A 571 32.95 -54.06 -39.92
CA ASN A 571 33.00 -55.53 -39.87
C ASN A 571 31.86 -56.13 -40.71
N VAL A 572 31.88 -55.90 -42.02
CA VAL A 572 31.26 -56.85 -42.96
C VAL A 572 32.21 -58.04 -43.06
N VAL A 573 32.00 -59.05 -42.21
CA VAL A 573 32.59 -60.37 -42.42
C VAL A 573 31.71 -61.10 -43.45
N PRO A 574 32.23 -61.54 -44.60
CA PRO A 574 31.45 -62.32 -45.54
C PRO A 574 31.12 -63.68 -44.93
N ALA A 575 29.85 -64.05 -44.96
CA ALA A 575 29.38 -65.37 -44.54
C ALA A 575 30.06 -66.46 -45.39
N VAL A 576 30.93 -67.26 -44.75
CA VAL A 576 31.36 -68.55 -45.28
C VAL A 576 30.71 -69.64 -44.43
N ALA A 577 30.04 -70.54 -45.14
CA ALA A 577 29.36 -71.71 -44.63
C ALA A 577 30.30 -72.63 -43.86
N ASP A 578 29.84 -73.15 -42.72
CA ASP A 578 30.02 -74.55 -42.34
C ASP A 578 29.17 -74.85 -41.09
N ASN A 579 28.14 -75.68 -41.26
CA ASN A 579 27.38 -76.25 -40.15
C ASN A 579 27.20 -77.76 -40.38
N PRO A 580 27.88 -78.60 -39.60
CA PRO A 580 27.50 -79.99 -39.44
C PRO A 580 27.26 -80.30 -37.95
N ALA A 581 26.03 -80.10 -37.45
CA ALA A 581 25.39 -80.97 -36.44
C ALA A 581 24.04 -80.40 -35.97
N LEU A 582 22.95 -80.86 -36.57
CA LEU A 582 21.68 -81.03 -35.86
C LEU A 582 20.90 -82.17 -36.54
N ALA A 583 21.26 -83.39 -36.17
CA ALA A 583 20.51 -84.59 -36.50
C ALA A 583 19.90 -85.14 -35.21
N VAL A 584 18.59 -85.00 -35.01
CA VAL A 584 17.73 -86.02 -34.38
C VAL A 584 16.28 -85.88 -34.88
N ALA A 585 15.77 -87.01 -35.41
CA ALA A 585 14.36 -87.42 -35.65
C ALA A 585 13.55 -86.62 -36.69
N LYS A 586 12.93 -87.26 -37.69
CA LYS A 586 12.07 -88.44 -37.56
C LYS A 586 11.99 -89.22 -38.88
N GLN A 587 12.05 -90.54 -38.72
CA GLN A 587 11.90 -91.59 -39.72
C GLN A 587 10.59 -91.52 -40.54
N LEU A 588 10.71 -91.99 -41.78
CA LEU A 588 9.74 -92.78 -42.56
C LEU A 588 8.51 -92.06 -43.14
N ASN A 589 8.60 -91.77 -44.44
CA ASN A 589 7.57 -92.22 -45.38
C ASN A 589 8.28 -92.85 -46.57
N GLY A 590 8.17 -94.18 -46.66
CA GLY A 590 8.72 -94.97 -47.73
C GLY A 590 7.82 -95.01 -48.96
N ALA A 591 8.51 -95.01 -50.11
CA ALA A 591 8.25 -95.82 -51.30
C ALA A 591 7.14 -95.41 -52.29
N ASN A 592 7.63 -94.78 -53.38
CA ASN A 592 7.56 -95.17 -54.82
C ASN A 592 6.21 -95.41 -55.53
N PRO A 593 6.17 -95.33 -56.88
CA PRO A 593 7.02 -94.60 -57.84
C PRO A 593 6.27 -93.50 -58.63
#